data_AF-A0A661V0I3-F1
#
_entry.id   AF-A0A661V0I3-F1
#
_cell.length_a   1.000
_cell.length_b   1.000
_cell.length_c   1.000
_cell.angle_alpha   90.00
_cell.angle_beta   90.00
_cell.angle_gamma   90.00
#
_symmetry.space_group_name_H-M   'P 1'
#
loop_
_entity.id
_entity.type
_entity.pdbx_description
1 polymer ?
#
loop_
_entity_poly.entity_id
_entity_poly.type
_entity_poly.pdbx_seq_one_letter_code
_entity_poly.pdbx_strand_id
1 'polypeptide(L)'
;AVFAEMLAAAPPDESQRKDTDFLLSLGEIFTLVAYGQLILENARINDVPADLVDQIFDCFVRDFSNSALQLYGKPRCSVEQGAFCLKMIRKPAVDDERYERVWRDHVHSLKDAYEMRP
;
A
#
# COMPACT_ATOMS: atom_id res chain seq x y z
N ALA A 1 5.75 -10.99 1.94
CA ALA A 1 5.78 -12.46 1.79
C ALA A 1 4.38 -13.05 1.61
N VAL A 2 3.43 -12.80 2.53
CA VAL A 2 2.06 -13.35 2.53
C VAL A 2 1.33 -13.26 1.18
N PHE A 3 1.40 -12.13 0.46
CA PHE A 3 0.73 -12.00 -0.85
C PHE A 3 1.35 -12.92 -1.92
N ALA A 4 2.67 -13.00 -1.99
CA ALA A 4 3.34 -13.92 -2.91
C ALA A 4 3.05 -15.39 -2.56
N GLU A 5 2.99 -15.72 -1.26
CA GLU A 5 2.59 -17.05 -0.79
C GLU A 5 1.15 -17.39 -1.21
N MET A 6 0.21 -16.44 -1.06
CA MET A 6 -1.16 -16.62 -1.52
C MET A 6 -1.22 -16.91 -3.02
N LEU A 7 -0.48 -16.15 -3.84
CA LEU A 7 -0.46 -16.37 -5.29
C LEU A 7 0.15 -17.72 -5.68
N ALA A 8 1.08 -18.25 -4.88
CA ALA A 8 1.69 -19.56 -5.12
C ALA A 8 0.80 -20.72 -4.63
N ALA A 9 0.19 -20.60 -3.45
CA ALA A 9 -0.59 -21.65 -2.81
C ALA A 9 -2.06 -21.68 -3.28
N ALA A 10 -2.67 -20.51 -3.43
CA ALA A 10 -4.09 -20.33 -3.77
C ALA A 10 -4.27 -19.32 -4.92
N PRO A 11 -3.67 -19.58 -6.11
CA PRO A 11 -3.79 -18.70 -7.25
C PRO A 11 -5.25 -18.52 -7.69
N PRO A 12 -5.59 -17.40 -8.37
CA PRO A 12 -6.92 -17.22 -8.92
C PRO A 12 -7.33 -18.34 -9.88
N ASP A 13 -8.51 -18.93 -9.68
CA ASP A 13 -9.07 -19.96 -10.54
C ASP A 13 -9.59 -19.39 -11.88
N GLU A 14 -10.07 -20.24 -12.78
CA GLU A 14 -10.59 -19.79 -14.09
C GLU A 14 -11.77 -18.82 -13.97
N SER A 15 -12.66 -19.04 -13.00
CA SER A 15 -13.82 -18.18 -12.78
C SER A 15 -13.41 -16.81 -12.22
N GLN A 16 -12.44 -16.79 -11.31
CA GLN A 16 -11.88 -15.58 -10.70
C GLN A 16 -11.07 -14.76 -11.72
N ARG A 17 -10.34 -15.41 -12.63
CA ARG A 17 -9.61 -14.73 -13.71
C ARG A 17 -10.51 -14.09 -14.77
N LYS A 18 -11.78 -14.48 -14.83
CA LYS A 18 -12.80 -13.85 -15.69
C LYS A 18 -13.61 -12.78 -14.93
N ASP A 19 -13.37 -12.63 -13.64
CA ASP A 19 -14.05 -11.67 -12.78
C ASP A 19 -13.19 -10.41 -12.63
N THR A 20 -13.55 -9.36 -13.38
CA THR A 20 -12.84 -8.08 -13.36
C THR A 20 -12.81 -7.44 -11.98
N ASP A 21 -13.87 -7.59 -11.20
CA ASP A 21 -13.96 -7.01 -9.86
C ASP A 21 -13.01 -7.74 -8.90
N PHE A 22 -12.90 -9.07 -9.00
CA PHE A 22 -11.90 -9.85 -8.26
C PHE A 22 -10.47 -9.45 -8.65
N LEU A 23 -10.20 -9.37 -9.95
CA LEU A 23 -8.88 -9.01 -10.46
C LEU A 23 -8.49 -7.57 -10.12
N LEU A 24 -9.45 -6.65 -10.01
CA LEU A 24 -9.18 -5.27 -9.62
C LEU A 24 -8.61 -5.21 -8.20
N SER A 25 -9.27 -5.81 -7.21
CA SER A 25 -8.76 -5.81 -5.82
C SER A 25 -7.44 -6.57 -5.70
N LEU A 26 -7.25 -7.66 -6.45
CA LEU A 26 -5.95 -8.35 -6.50
C LEU A 26 -4.86 -7.46 -7.11
N GLY A 27 -5.19 -6.73 -8.17
CA GLY A 27 -4.32 -5.81 -8.88
C GLY A 27 -3.89 -4.63 -8.01
N GLU A 28 -4.78 -4.07 -7.20
CA GLU A 28 -4.46 -3.00 -6.24
C GLU A 28 -3.40 -3.44 -5.22
N ILE A 29 -3.52 -4.66 -4.68
CA ILE A 29 -2.51 -5.21 -3.77
C ILE A 29 -1.17 -5.35 -4.49
N PHE A 30 -1.18 -5.86 -5.72
CA PHE A 30 0.02 -6.03 -6.53
C PHE A 30 0.70 -4.68 -6.86
N THR A 31 -0.06 -3.67 -7.28
CA THR A 31 0.48 -2.37 -7.65
C THR A 31 1.09 -1.66 -6.45
N LEU A 32 0.49 -1.76 -5.27
CA LEU A 32 1.08 -1.22 -4.03
C LEU A 32 2.45 -1.84 -3.71
N VAL A 33 2.65 -3.15 -3.95
CA VAL A 33 3.97 -3.78 -3.77
C VAL A 33 4.99 -3.22 -4.77
N ALA A 34 4.61 -3.15 -6.06
CA ALA A 34 5.49 -2.66 -7.11
C ALA A 34 5.88 -1.18 -6.88
N TYR A 35 4.91 -0.32 -6.58
CA TYR A 35 5.16 1.08 -6.27
C TYR A 35 5.93 1.25 -4.96
N GLY A 36 5.66 0.44 -3.94
CA GLY A 36 6.41 0.46 -2.68
C GLY A 36 7.89 0.19 -2.91
N GLN A 37 8.23 -0.80 -3.75
CA GLN A 37 9.62 -1.05 -4.13
C GLN A 37 10.25 0.15 -4.86
N LEU A 38 9.56 0.70 -5.87
CA LEU A 38 10.06 1.87 -6.61
C LEU A 38 10.29 3.08 -5.69
N ILE A 39 9.39 3.34 -4.75
CA ILE A 39 9.54 4.43 -3.77
C ILE A 39 10.78 4.21 -2.89
N LEU A 40 10.97 3.00 -2.36
CA LEU A 40 12.12 2.70 -1.50
C LEU A 40 13.45 2.80 -2.25
N GLU A 41 13.50 2.34 -3.50
CA GLU A 41 14.68 2.46 -4.35
C GLU A 41 14.97 3.92 -4.69
N ASN A 42 13.95 4.68 -5.09
CA ASN A 42 14.10 6.06 -5.49
C ASN A 42 14.40 7.00 -4.31
N ALA A 43 13.89 6.70 -3.12
CA ALA A 43 14.21 7.43 -1.89
C ALA A 43 15.71 7.39 -1.60
N ARG A 44 16.38 6.27 -1.83
CA ARG A 44 17.84 6.15 -1.67
C ARG A 44 18.61 6.95 -2.72
N ILE A 45 18.12 6.97 -3.95
CA ILE A 45 18.75 7.70 -5.06
C ILE A 45 18.70 9.21 -4.83
N ASN A 46 17.59 9.72 -4.28
CA ASN A 46 17.36 11.15 -4.07
C ASN A 46 17.63 11.62 -2.64
N ASP A 47 18.22 10.76 -1.79
CA ASP A 47 18.50 11.04 -0.37
C ASP A 47 17.27 11.59 0.39
N VAL A 48 16.11 10.96 0.15
CA VAL A 48 14.85 11.38 0.78
C VAL A 48 14.88 11.03 2.27
N PRO A 49 14.52 11.96 3.17
CA PRO A 49 14.48 11.71 4.61
C PRO A 49 13.60 10.51 4.97
N ALA A 50 14.11 9.64 5.85
CA ALA A 50 13.42 8.43 6.26
C ALA A 50 12.03 8.71 6.85
N ASP A 51 11.88 9.78 7.63
CA ASP A 51 10.61 10.21 8.21
C ASP A 51 9.51 10.45 7.15
N LEU A 52 9.88 11.02 6.00
CA LEU A 52 8.94 11.27 4.90
C LEU A 52 8.56 9.98 4.18
N VAL A 53 9.54 9.10 3.94
CA VAL A 53 9.30 7.78 3.34
C VAL A 53 8.34 6.98 4.23
N ASP A 54 8.60 6.95 5.53
CA ASP A 54 7.75 6.30 6.52
C ASP A 54 6.32 6.85 6.53
N GLN A 55 6.17 8.17 6.40
CA GLN A 55 4.84 8.82 6.30
C GLN A 55 4.08 8.41 5.03
N ILE A 56 4.78 8.19 3.91
CA ILE A 56 4.17 7.63 2.70
C ILE A 56 3.72 6.18 2.97
N PHE A 57 4.55 5.39 3.65
CA PHE A 57 4.25 3.99 3.93
C PHE A 57 3.10 3.79 4.93
N ASP A 58 2.84 4.75 5.81
CA ASP A 58 1.62 4.79 6.64
C ASP A 58 0.34 4.76 5.78
N CYS A 59 0.31 5.46 4.65
CA CYS A 59 -0.77 5.37 3.66
C CYS A 59 -0.78 4.00 2.97
N PHE A 60 0.37 3.52 2.49
CA PHE A 60 0.46 2.24 1.79
C PHE A 60 -0.02 1.05 2.64
N VAL A 61 0.31 1.01 3.93
CA VAL A 61 -0.14 -0.07 4.84
C VAL A 61 -1.67 -0.08 4.97
N ARG A 62 -2.29 1.09 5.03
CA ARG A 62 -3.75 1.23 5.09
C ARG A 62 -4.40 0.81 3.77
N ASP A 63 -3.88 1.27 2.65
CA ASP A 63 -4.39 0.92 1.32
C ASP A 63 -4.26 -0.57 1.05
N PHE A 64 -3.12 -1.17 1.40
CA PHE A 64 -2.89 -2.61 1.27
C PHE A 64 -3.88 -3.41 2.11
N SER A 65 -4.14 -2.95 3.34
CA SER A 65 -5.11 -3.58 4.24
C SER A 65 -6.55 -3.43 3.73
N ASN A 66 -6.88 -2.28 3.13
CA ASN A 66 -8.19 -2.02 2.54
C ASN A 66 -8.44 -2.93 1.33
N SER A 67 -7.51 -3.03 0.39
CA SER A 67 -7.65 -3.91 -0.78
C SER A 67 -7.67 -5.39 -0.38
N ALA A 68 -6.90 -5.80 0.64
CA ALA A 68 -6.96 -7.15 1.20
C ALA A 68 -8.34 -7.45 1.82
N LEU A 69 -8.92 -6.50 2.55
CA LEU A 69 -10.26 -6.63 3.11
C LEU A 69 -11.34 -6.68 2.00
N GLN A 70 -11.20 -5.87 0.96
CA GLN A 70 -12.09 -5.92 -0.20
C GLN A 70 -12.04 -7.29 -0.86
N LEU A 71 -10.84 -7.82 -1.13
CA LEU A 71 -10.68 -9.14 -1.73
C LEU A 71 -11.28 -10.24 -0.85
N TYR A 72 -11.06 -10.19 0.47
CA TYR A 72 -11.68 -11.09 1.45
C TYR A 72 -13.21 -11.06 1.38
N GLY A 73 -13.81 -9.88 1.20
CA GLY A 73 -15.26 -9.70 1.18
C GLY A 73 -15.95 -10.16 -0.12
N LYS A 74 -15.20 -10.50 -1.18
CA LYS A 74 -15.81 -10.89 -2.45
C LYS A 74 -16.40 -12.29 -2.36
N PRO A 75 -17.62 -12.54 -2.91
CA PRO A 75 -18.26 -13.86 -2.88
C PRO A 75 -17.44 -14.98 -3.52
N ARG A 76 -16.57 -14.62 -4.48
CA ARG A 76 -15.69 -15.58 -5.16
C ARG A 76 -14.38 -15.83 -4.43
N CYS A 77 -14.07 -15.11 -3.35
CA CYS A 77 -12.86 -15.36 -2.57
C CYS A 77 -12.95 -16.73 -1.88
N SER A 78 -11.97 -17.61 -2.14
CA SER A 78 -11.97 -18.93 -1.53
C SER A 78 -11.62 -18.83 -0.04
N VAL A 79 -11.97 -19.86 0.74
CA VAL A 79 -11.64 -19.91 2.18
C VAL A 79 -10.12 -19.80 2.41
N GLU A 80 -9.33 -20.44 1.55
CA GLU A 80 -7.88 -20.40 1.61
C GLU A 80 -7.34 -18.99 1.30
N GLN A 81 -7.81 -18.36 0.22
CA GLN A 81 -7.45 -16.97 -0.12
C GLN A 81 -7.87 -15.99 1.00
N GLY A 82 -9.05 -16.19 1.58
CA GLY A 82 -9.54 -15.38 2.68
C GLY A 82 -8.64 -15.45 3.92
N ALA A 83 -8.11 -16.63 4.25
CA ALA A 83 -7.14 -16.80 5.33
C ALA A 83 -5.84 -16.03 5.07
N PHE A 84 -5.37 -15.96 3.82
CA PHE A 84 -4.23 -15.12 3.45
C PHE A 84 -4.57 -13.63 3.54
N CYS A 85 -5.74 -13.20 3.07
CA CYS A 85 -6.17 -11.80 3.13
C CYS A 85 -6.18 -11.27 4.57
N LEU A 86 -6.69 -12.06 5.53
CA LEU A 86 -6.68 -11.66 6.94
C LEU A 86 -5.27 -11.53 7.52
N LYS A 87 -4.30 -12.33 7.05
CA LYS A 87 -2.89 -12.20 7.46
C LYS A 87 -2.23 -10.94 6.89
N MET A 88 -2.74 -10.39 5.80
CA MET A 88 -2.24 -9.17 5.16
C MET A 88 -2.66 -7.89 5.89
N ILE A 89 -3.80 -7.91 6.58
CA ILE A 89 -4.34 -6.73 7.26
C ILE A 89 -3.44 -6.35 8.45
N ARG A 90 -2.96 -5.11 8.46
CA ARG A 90 -2.10 -4.54 9.49
C ARG A 90 -2.48 -3.09 9.78
N LYS A 91 -2.18 -2.66 11.00
CA LYS A 91 -2.23 -1.23 11.36
C LYS A 91 -0.85 -0.63 11.13
N PRO A 92 -0.75 0.58 10.58
CA PRO A 92 0.53 1.28 10.57
C PRO A 92 0.98 1.61 12.01
N ALA A 93 2.28 1.83 12.19
CA ALA A 93 2.84 2.20 13.48
C ALA A 93 2.45 3.63 13.85
N VAL A 94 2.00 3.82 15.09
CA VAL A 94 1.75 5.15 15.66
C VAL A 94 3.09 5.81 15.96
N ASP A 95 3.30 7.02 15.43
CA ASP A 95 4.48 7.85 15.70
C ASP A 95 4.12 9.33 15.55
N ASP A 96 3.62 9.92 16.63
CA ASP A 96 3.19 11.32 16.66
C ASP A 96 4.38 12.28 16.51
N GLU A 97 5.56 11.90 17.02
CA GLU A 97 6.76 12.73 16.90
C GLU A 97 7.25 12.81 15.45
N ARG A 98 7.23 11.69 14.71
CA ARG A 98 7.52 11.68 13.27
C ARG A 98 6.53 12.54 12.51
N TYR A 99 5.23 12.42 12.82
CA TYR A 99 4.21 13.23 12.18
C TYR A 99 4.51 14.73 12.36
N GLU A 100 4.83 15.17 13.58
CA GLU A 100 5.16 16.56 13.85
C GLU A 100 6.45 17.02 13.15
N ARG A 101 7.48 16.18 13.08
CA ARG A 101 8.71 16.48 12.30
C ARG A 101 8.39 16.66 10.83
N VAL A 102 7.65 15.74 10.22
CA VAL A 102 7.27 15.82 8.80
C VAL A 102 6.43 17.07 8.53
N TRP A 103 5.45 17.34 9.40
CA TRP A 103 4.61 18.53 9.27
C TRP A 103 5.43 19.82 9.31
N ARG A 104 6.25 20.00 10.35
CA ARG A 104 7.04 21.22 10.55
C ARG A 104 8.12 21.41 9.49
N ASP A 105 8.89 20.36 9.23
CA ASP A 105 10.16 20.46 8.50
C ASP A 105 9.96 20.28 6.98
N HIS A 106 8.94 19.55 6.54
CA HIS A 106 8.71 19.25 5.11
C HIS A 106 7.44 19.86 4.51
N VAL A 107 6.34 19.95 5.28
CA VAL A 107 5.07 20.44 4.73
C VAL A 107 4.92 21.93 4.97
N HIS A 108 5.04 22.37 6.22
CA HIS A 108 4.86 23.77 6.60
C HIS A 108 5.95 24.67 6.02
N SER A 109 7.17 24.15 5.83
CA SER A 109 8.28 24.87 5.18
C SER A 109 8.00 25.26 3.73
N LEU A 110 7.04 24.58 3.05
CA LEU A 110 6.60 24.91 1.70
C LEU A 110 5.51 25.99 1.64
N LYS A 111 5.11 26.53 2.79
CA LYS A 111 4.14 27.63 2.84
C LYS A 111 4.65 28.80 2.00
N ASP A 112 3.77 29.34 1.17
CA ASP A 112 4.04 30.46 0.25
C ASP A 112 5.15 30.18 -0.80
N ALA A 113 5.60 28.92 -0.95
CA ALA A 113 6.63 28.55 -1.92
C ALA A 113 6.11 28.41 -3.36
N TYR A 114 4.78 28.30 -3.55
CA TYR A 114 4.17 28.23 -4.87
C TYR A 114 3.96 29.63 -5.46
N GLU A 115 4.66 29.91 -6.55
CA GLU A 115 4.44 31.09 -7.38
C GLU A 115 3.91 30.67 -8.76
N MET A 116 2.76 31.20 -9.18
CA MET A 116 2.28 31.01 -10.55
C MET A 116 3.22 31.72 -11.52
N ARG A 117 3.61 31.02 -12.59
CA ARG A 117 4.25 31.68 -13.73
C ARG A 117 3.22 32.60 -14.40
N PRO A 118 3.49 33.91 -14.54
CA PRO A 118 2.59 34.84 -15.21
C PRO A 118 2.42 34.51 -16.70
#